data_AF-A0A1S8T912-F1
#
_entry.id   AF-A0A1S8T912-F1
#
_cell.length_a   1.000
_cell.length_b   1.000
_cell.length_c   1.000
_cell.angle_alpha   90.00
_cell.angle_beta   90.00
_cell.angle_gamma   90.00
#
_symmetry.space_group_name_H-M   'P 1'
#
loop_
_entity.id
_entity.type
_entity.pdbx_description
1 polymer ?
#
loop_
_entity_poly.entity_id
_entity_poly.type
_entity_poly.pdbx_seq_one_letter_code
_entity_poly.pdbx_strand_id
1 'polypeptide(L)'
;MEIGIKYCGGCNPSYDRKEFVTNLINDTYNNHNFEIAKENKEYDYLILVCGCLNCCVGHEKYISNNKIFIKSIKDYDKLISNLKIFS
;
A
#
# COMPACT_ATOMS: atom_id res chain seq x y z
N MET A 1 -7.09 4.03 11.04
CA MET A 1 -7.68 4.32 9.71
C MET A 1 -7.92 3.01 8.95
N GLU A 2 -8.82 2.99 7.96
CA GLU A 2 -9.05 1.85 7.07
C GLU A 2 -8.10 1.94 5.87
N ILE A 3 -7.18 0.98 5.75
CA ILE A 3 -6.13 0.97 4.73
C ILE A 3 -6.25 -0.27 3.84
N GLY A 4 -6.46 -0.04 2.55
CA GLY A 4 -6.54 -1.08 1.54
C GLY A 4 -5.18 -1.34 0.89
N ILE A 5 -4.78 -2.59 0.79
CA ILE A 5 -3.54 -3.02 0.11
C ILE A 5 -3.89 -3.67 -1.22
N LYS A 6 -3.36 -3.12 -2.32
CA LYS A 6 -3.53 -3.68 -3.67
C LYS A 6 -2.17 -3.97 -4.29
N TYR A 7 -1.94 -5.24 -4.61
CA TYR A 7 -0.75 -5.68 -5.33
C TYR A 7 -0.91 -5.52 -6.85
N CYS A 8 0.16 -5.11 -7.52
CA CYS A 8 0.26 -5.17 -8.99
C CYS A 8 0.55 -6.61 -9.47
N GLY A 9 -0.10 -7.04 -10.56
CA GLY A 9 -0.27 -8.44 -10.94
C GLY A 9 0.91 -9.17 -11.62
N GLY A 10 2.00 -8.52 -12.05
CA GLY A 10 3.05 -9.33 -12.70
C GLY A 10 4.17 -8.56 -13.38
N CYS A 11 5.16 -8.12 -12.61
CA CYS A 11 6.50 -7.81 -13.10
C CYS A 11 7.50 -8.34 -12.09
N ASN A 12 8.72 -8.65 -12.55
CA ASN A 12 9.84 -9.13 -11.73
C ASN A 12 10.13 -8.12 -10.60
N PRO A 13 9.71 -8.40 -9.35
CA PRO A 13 9.74 -7.39 -8.32
C PRO A 13 11.19 -7.14 -7.88
N SER A 14 11.60 -5.88 -7.83
CA SER A 14 12.93 -5.48 -7.37
C SER A 14 13.12 -5.58 -5.85
N TYR A 15 12.08 -6.00 -5.11
CA TYR A 15 12.07 -6.16 -3.66
C TYR A 15 11.02 -7.21 -3.25
N ASP A 16 11.16 -7.79 -2.05
CA ASP A 16 10.13 -8.67 -1.49
C ASP A 16 8.92 -7.84 -1.02
N ARG A 17 7.86 -7.89 -1.82
CA ARG A 17 6.61 -7.16 -1.57
C ARG A 17 5.84 -7.70 -0.37
N LYS A 18 5.97 -8.99 -0.06
CA LYS A 18 5.29 -9.59 1.09
C LYS A 18 5.98 -9.13 2.36
N GLU A 19 7.31 -9.24 2.41
CA GLU A 19 8.10 -8.77 3.53
C GLU A 19 7.87 -7.28 3.80
N PHE A 20 7.87 -6.44 2.75
CA PHE A 20 7.56 -5.02 2.86
C PHE A 20 6.21 -4.77 3.56
N VAL A 21 5.15 -5.45 3.10
CA VAL A 21 3.81 -5.25 3.66
C VAL A 21 3.70 -5.81 5.08
N THR A 22 4.33 -6.95 5.37
CA THR A 22 4.39 -7.50 6.72
C THR A 22 5.07 -6.53 7.69
N ASN A 23 6.21 -5.97 7.32
CA ASN A 23 6.92 -4.99 8.16
C ASN A 23 6.09 -3.73 8.35
N LEU A 24 5.48 -3.22 7.27
CA LEU A 24 4.59 -2.06 7.33
C LEU A 24 3.45 -2.26 8.33
N ILE A 25 2.76 -3.40 8.23
CA ILE A 25 1.66 -3.74 9.14
C ILE A 25 2.21 -3.81 10.56
N ASN A 26 3.27 -4.58 10.82
CA ASN A 26 3.83 -4.73 12.16
C ASN A 26 4.23 -3.38 12.80
N ASP A 27 4.80 -2.46 12.02
CA ASP A 27 5.25 -1.14 12.49
C ASP A 27 4.09 -0.17 12.76
N THR A 28 2.89 -0.45 12.26
CA THR A 28 1.75 0.49 12.30
C THR A 28 0.43 -0.11 12.77
N TYR A 29 0.42 -1.40 13.12
CA TYR A 29 -0.79 -2.20 13.40
C TYR A 29 -1.65 -1.63 14.53
N ASN A 30 -1.05 -1.03 15.56
CA ASN A 30 -1.80 -0.51 16.70
C ASN A 30 -2.75 0.65 16.36
N ASN A 31 -2.54 1.34 15.24
CA ASN A 31 -3.26 2.57 14.90
C ASN A 31 -4.14 2.43 13.64
N HIS A 32 -3.95 1.36 12.85
CA HIS A 32 -4.55 1.24 11.52
C HIS A 32 -5.01 -0.18 11.21
N ASN A 33 -6.16 -0.27 10.55
CA ASN A 33 -6.72 -1.52 10.05
C ASN A 33 -6.25 -1.73 8.62
N PHE A 34 -5.57 -2.85 8.39
CA PHE A 34 -5.09 -3.23 7.06
C PHE A 34 -5.88 -4.42 6.52
N GLU A 35 -6.28 -4.35 5.26
CA GLU A 35 -6.79 -5.51 4.53
C GLU A 35 -6.39 -5.47 3.06
N ILE A 36 -6.58 -6.60 2.37
CA ILE A 36 -6.49 -6.61 0.91
C ILE A 36 -7.65 -5.79 0.36
N ALA A 37 -7.32 -4.80 -0.47
CA ALA A 37 -8.29 -3.89 -1.03
C ALA A 37 -9.36 -4.64 -1.82
N LYS A 38 -10.62 -4.28 -1.56
CA LYS A 38 -11.83 -4.78 -2.21
C LYS A 38 -12.42 -3.71 -3.11
N GLU A 39 -12.94 -4.11 -4.27
CA GLU A 39 -13.68 -3.20 -5.15
C GLU A 39 -14.93 -2.68 -4.44
N ASN A 40 -15.30 -1.42 -4.70
CA ASN A 40 -16.47 -0.74 -4.11
C ASN A 40 -16.48 -0.59 -2.58
N LYS A 41 -15.37 -0.87 -1.88
CA LYS A 41 -15.16 -0.46 -0.49
C LYS A 41 -14.34 0.83 -0.45
N GLU A 42 -14.74 1.77 0.41
CA GLU A 42 -14.02 3.00 0.67
C GLU A 42 -12.90 2.78 1.69
N TYR A 43 -11.73 3.36 1.41
CA TYR A 43 -10.56 3.35 2.29
C TYR A 43 -10.03 4.77 2.46
N ASP A 44 -9.56 5.08 3.66
CA ASP A 44 -8.87 6.35 3.91
C ASP A 44 -7.58 6.44 3.08
N TYR A 45 -6.87 5.31 2.98
CA TYR A 45 -5.68 5.14 2.15
C TYR A 45 -5.74 3.85 1.32
N LEU A 46 -5.32 3.95 0.07
CA LEU A 46 -5.08 2.81 -0.81
C LEU A 46 -3.58 2.70 -1.12
N ILE A 47 -2.94 1.67 -0.58
CA ILE A 47 -1.53 1.37 -0.81
C ILE A 47 -1.42 0.43 -2.01
N LEU A 48 -0.79 0.92 -3.05
CA LEU A 48 -0.58 0.25 -4.32
C LEU A 48 0.86 -0.29 -4.36
N VAL A 49 0.99 -1.59 -4.09
CA VAL A 49 2.28 -2.27 -4.01
C VAL A 49 2.70 -2.73 -5.40
N CYS A 50 3.47 -1.87 -6.07
CA CYS A 50 3.94 -2.06 -7.43
C CYS A 50 5.19 -2.97 -7.44
N GLY A 51 5.30 -3.84 -8.44
CA GLY A 51 6.48 -4.68 -8.66
C GLY A 51 7.51 -4.06 -9.62
N CYS A 52 7.16 -2.98 -10.31
CA CYS A 52 8.04 -2.27 -11.24
C CYS A 52 7.66 -0.79 -11.29
N LEU A 53 8.56 0.03 -11.83
CA LEU A 53 8.38 1.49 -11.94
C LEU A 53 7.17 1.89 -12.79
N ASN A 54 6.76 1.05 -13.74
CA ASN A 54 5.64 1.32 -14.64
C ASN A 54 4.28 1.37 -13.92
N CYS A 55 4.15 0.75 -12.74
CA CYS A 55 2.96 0.85 -11.89
C CYS A 55 1.63 0.57 -12.62
N CYS A 56 1.57 -0.46 -13.48
CA CYS A 56 0.39 -0.81 -14.29
C CYS A 56 -0.79 -1.40 -13.46
N VAL A 57 -0.92 -1.01 -12.20
CA VAL A 57 -1.96 -1.50 -11.30
C VAL A 57 -3.28 -0.82 -11.63
N GLY A 58 -4.24 -1.60 -12.16
CA GLY A 58 -5.62 -1.16 -12.25
C GLY A 58 -6.15 -0.85 -10.85
N HIS A 59 -6.57 0.40 -10.64
CA HIS A 59 -7.01 0.91 -9.34
C HIS A 59 -8.28 1.77 -9.43
N GLU A 60 -8.85 1.89 -10.61
CA GLU A 60 -10.04 2.69 -10.94
C GLU A 60 -11.30 2.17 -10.23
N LYS A 61 -11.37 0.87 -9.92
CA LYS A 61 -12.48 0.24 -9.21
C LYS A 61 -12.38 0.34 -7.67
N TYR A 62 -11.31 0.95 -7.18
CA TYR A 62 -11.05 1.08 -5.74
C TYR A 62 -11.28 2.52 -5.31
N ILE A 63 -11.99 2.67 -4.21
CA ILE A 63 -12.46 3.96 -3.70
C ILE A 63 -11.53 4.40 -2.59
N SER A 64 -10.77 5.47 -2.82
CA SER A 64 -9.96 6.13 -1.80
C SER A 64 -9.55 7.52 -2.26
N ASN A 65 -9.56 8.47 -1.33
CA ASN A 65 -9.10 9.84 -1.57
C ASN A 65 -7.58 9.98 -1.51
N ASN A 66 -6.86 9.01 -0.91
CA ASN A 66 -5.41 9.04 -0.77
C ASN A 66 -4.77 7.75 -1.30
N LYS A 67 -4.13 7.83 -2.47
CA LYS A 67 -3.45 6.69 -3.11
C LYS A 67 -1.94 6.82 -2.94
N ILE A 68 -1.30 5.78 -2.41
CA ILE A 68 0.15 5.73 -2.22
C ILE A 68 0.74 4.61 -3.08
N PHE A 69 1.73 4.93 -3.91
CA PHE A 69 2.40 3.97 -4.78
C PHE A 69 3.74 3.57 -4.19
N ILE A 70 3.93 2.27 -3.97
CA ILE A 70 5.18 1.68 -3.51
C ILE A 70 5.86 1.03 -4.71
N LYS A 71 6.89 1.68 -5.21
CA LYS A 71 7.62 1.27 -6.42
C LYS A 71 8.90 0.53 -6.10
N SER A 72 9.47 0.78 -4.92
CA SER A 72 10.68 0.13 -4.43
C SER A 72 10.74 0.12 -2.91
N ILE A 73 11.71 -0.62 -2.35
CA ILE A 73 11.99 -0.64 -0.91
C ILE A 73 12.27 0.76 -0.32
N LYS A 74 12.78 1.70 -1.12
CA LYS A 74 13.09 3.07 -0.68
C LYS A 74 11.85 3.90 -0.33
N ASP A 75 10.67 3.46 -0.75
CA ASP A 75 9.42 4.15 -0.44
C ASP A 75 8.94 3.88 1.01
N TYR A 76 9.57 2.93 1.72
CA TYR A 76 9.18 2.49 3.06
C TYR A 76 9.21 3.62 4.09
N ASP A 77 10.35 4.30 4.25
CA ASP A 77 10.53 5.31 5.28
C ASP A 77 9.56 6.49 5.12
N LYS A 78 9.31 6.88 3.87
CA LYS A 78 8.36 7.93 3.53
C LYS A 78 6.93 7.51 3.86
N LEU A 79 6.55 6.27 3.55
CA LEU A 79 5.24 5.73 3.87
C LEU A 79 4.99 5.70 5.37
N ILE A 80 5.93 5.16 6.15
CA ILE A 80 5.82 5.08 7.62
C ILE A 80 5.71 6.48 8.23
N SER A 81 6.52 7.43 7.77
CA SER A 81 6.48 8.82 8.24
C SER A 81 5.10 9.44 7.98
N ASN A 82 4.54 9.24 6.79
CA ASN A 82 3.20 9.72 6.47
C ASN A 82 2.13 9.09 7.37
N LEU A 83 2.12 7.76 7.54
CA LEU A 83 1.11 7.09 8.36
C LEU A 83 1.19 7.45 9.84
N LYS A 84 2.41 7.70 10.37
CA LYS A 84 2.63 8.12 11.76
C LYS A 84 2.15 9.54 12.06
N ILE A 85 2.18 10.44 11.07
CA ILE A 85 1.65 11.81 11.23
C ILE A 85 0.12 11.79 11.44
N PHE A 86 -0.57 10.81 10.85
CA PHE A 86 -2.02 10.66 10.94
C PHE A 86 -2.47 9.61 11.99
N SER A 87 -1.55 9.18 12.86
CA SER A 87 -1.81 8.30 14.01
C SER A 87 -2.03 9.11 15.27
#